data_AF-A0A7T1GQC2-F1
#
_entry.id   AF-A0A7T1GQC2-F1
#
_cell.length_a   1.000
_cell.length_b   1.000
_cell.length_c   1.000
_cell.angle_alpha   90.00
_cell.angle_beta   90.00
_cell.angle_gamma   90.00
#
_symmetry.space_group_name_H-M   'P 1'
#
loop_
_entity.id
_entity.type
_entity.pdbx_description
1 polymer ?
#
loop_
_entity_poly.entity_id
_entity_poly.type
_entity_poly.pdbx_seq_one_letter_code
_entity_poly.pdbx_strand_id
1 'polypeptide(L)'
;MPLPPIAPALRGWAATLALCAGALLLAAPALAATDREDEADDAPPVPVAPAQPVLVPSPDGALVIDTQARLAWPRCAQGMQWTGATCTGVALRYTYGEAQALVRQRWKDEGVRWRLPRVPELRRLVNRNAQPPSVDPQLFPNAPLEWHWTGTASVNTLSVNPYAYGNVARGGAGESSLSVQQGWAVDMTSGEARGDVGRSTRLPIRLVRPAP
;
A
#
# COMPACT_ATOMS: atom_id res chain seq x y z
N MET A 1 38.06 -3.77 42.12
CA MET A 1 37.78 -5.21 41.96
C MET A 1 37.91 -5.54 40.48
N PRO A 2 39.06 -6.09 40.04
CA PRO A 2 39.28 -6.46 38.65
C PRO A 2 38.72 -7.85 38.34
N LEU A 3 38.07 -8.00 37.19
CA LEU A 3 37.64 -9.27 36.60
C LEU A 3 38.84 -10.00 35.98
N PRO A 4 38.90 -11.34 36.03
CA PRO A 4 39.92 -12.12 35.35
C PRO A 4 39.58 -12.36 33.86
N PRO A 5 40.58 -12.48 32.97
CA PRO A 5 40.39 -12.80 31.56
C PRO A 5 40.27 -14.31 31.30
N ILE A 6 39.40 -14.66 30.33
CA ILE A 6 39.27 -16.00 29.75
C ILE A 6 39.80 -15.96 28.31
N ALA A 7 40.84 -16.74 28.03
CA ALA A 7 41.18 -17.27 26.70
C ALA A 7 40.68 -18.75 26.67
N PRO A 8 40.54 -19.48 25.53
CA PRO A 8 41.46 -19.44 24.37
C PRO A 8 40.89 -19.84 22.99
N ALA A 9 41.83 -19.87 22.03
CA ALA A 9 42.00 -20.83 20.94
C ALA A 9 41.09 -20.73 19.70
N LEU A 10 41.72 -20.58 18.53
CA LEU A 10 41.54 -21.39 17.30
C LEU A 10 42.79 -21.14 16.42
N ARG A 11 43.80 -22.03 16.49
CA ARG A 11 44.13 -23.08 15.50
C ARG A 11 44.61 -22.55 14.13
N GLY A 12 45.93 -22.59 13.93
CA GLY A 12 46.56 -22.81 12.61
C GLY A 12 46.42 -24.29 12.19
N TRP A 13 46.91 -24.83 11.09
CA TRP A 13 47.78 -24.47 9.97
C TRP A 13 47.07 -25.03 8.69
N ALA A 14 47.49 -24.97 7.43
CA ALA A 14 48.80 -24.83 6.79
C ALA A 14 48.55 -24.44 5.31
N ALA A 15 49.50 -23.71 4.73
CA ALA A 15 49.57 -23.44 3.31
C ALA A 15 50.27 -24.60 2.58
N THR A 16 49.77 -24.96 1.40
CA THR A 16 50.52 -25.78 0.44
C THR A 16 50.42 -25.14 -0.94
N LEU A 17 51.56 -24.63 -1.38
CA LEU A 17 51.90 -24.23 -2.75
C LEU A 17 52.22 -25.48 -3.58
N ALA A 18 51.76 -25.54 -4.81
CA ALA A 18 52.39 -26.36 -5.85
C ALA A 18 52.16 -25.72 -7.23
N LEU A 19 53.21 -25.09 -7.77
CA LEU A 19 53.35 -24.76 -9.19
C LEU A 19 53.75 -26.03 -9.96
N CYS A 20 53.20 -26.24 -11.15
CA CYS A 20 53.89 -26.89 -12.26
C CYS A 20 53.43 -26.29 -13.58
N ALA A 21 54.39 -25.76 -14.35
CA ALA A 21 54.26 -25.33 -15.73
C ALA A 21 54.50 -26.52 -16.67
N GLY A 22 53.93 -26.52 -17.89
CA GLY A 22 54.29 -27.50 -18.92
C GLY A 22 53.38 -27.48 -20.14
N ALA A 23 53.98 -27.29 -21.32
CA ALA A 23 53.36 -26.91 -22.59
C ALA A 23 52.85 -28.08 -23.49
N LEU A 24 51.81 -27.77 -24.28
CA LEU A 24 51.62 -27.97 -25.74
C LEU A 24 51.82 -29.36 -26.40
N LEU A 25 50.76 -29.93 -27.01
CA LEU A 25 50.63 -30.24 -28.47
C LEU A 25 49.44 -31.19 -28.81
N LEU A 26 48.59 -30.72 -29.74
CA LEU A 26 47.78 -31.37 -30.80
C LEU A 26 47.18 -32.79 -30.60
N ALA A 27 45.85 -32.89 -30.74
CA ALA A 27 45.15 -33.67 -31.78
C ALA A 27 43.62 -33.75 -31.49
N ALA A 28 42.79 -33.35 -32.46
CA ALA A 28 41.36 -33.70 -32.49
C ALA A 28 41.20 -35.16 -32.95
N PRO A 29 40.16 -35.87 -32.49
CA PRO A 29 39.02 -36.05 -33.40
C PRO A 29 37.63 -36.20 -32.74
N ALA A 30 36.64 -36.06 -33.62
CA ALA A 30 35.30 -36.67 -33.63
C ALA A 30 34.28 -36.25 -32.53
N LEU A 31 33.33 -35.42 -32.97
CA LEU A 31 31.98 -35.32 -32.42
C LEU A 31 31.39 -36.73 -32.20
N ALA A 32 31.29 -37.14 -30.94
CA ALA A 32 30.27 -38.08 -30.51
C ALA A 32 29.15 -37.23 -29.87
N ALA A 33 28.13 -36.93 -30.67
CA ALA A 33 26.86 -36.45 -30.14
C ALA A 33 26.22 -37.63 -29.40
N THR A 34 26.40 -37.67 -28.09
CA THR A 34 25.45 -38.37 -27.21
C THR A 34 24.40 -37.33 -26.85
N ASP A 35 23.20 -37.48 -27.40
CA ASP A 35 22.01 -36.79 -26.94
C ASP A 35 21.93 -36.97 -25.41
N ARG A 36 22.18 -35.89 -24.68
CA ARG A 36 21.67 -35.77 -23.31
C ARG A 36 20.23 -35.35 -23.52
N GLU A 37 19.33 -36.32 -23.44
CA GLU A 37 17.93 -36.03 -23.19
C GLU A 37 17.89 -35.25 -21.88
N ASP A 38 17.66 -33.94 -21.99
CA ASP A 38 17.20 -33.10 -20.89
C ASP A 38 15.92 -33.78 -20.36
N GLU A 39 16.09 -34.58 -19.31
CA GLU A 39 14.99 -35.08 -18.49
C GLU A 39 14.40 -33.85 -17.79
N ALA A 40 13.53 -33.16 -18.53
CA ALA A 40 12.74 -32.06 -18.05
C ALA A 40 11.83 -32.61 -16.96
N ASP A 41 12.27 -32.41 -15.72
CA ASP A 41 11.50 -32.21 -14.49
C ASP A 41 9.96 -32.30 -14.70
N ASP A 42 9.45 -33.52 -14.84
CA ASP A 42 8.01 -33.83 -14.76
C ASP A 42 7.64 -33.89 -13.27
N ALA A 43 7.89 -32.78 -12.58
CA ALA A 43 7.35 -32.58 -11.24
C ALA A 43 5.85 -32.29 -11.40
N PRO A 44 4.95 -33.11 -10.82
CA PRO A 44 3.52 -32.84 -10.88
C PRO A 44 3.25 -31.44 -10.32
N PRO A 45 2.33 -30.65 -10.92
CA PRO A 45 2.06 -29.30 -10.47
C PRO A 45 1.68 -29.35 -8.99
N VAL A 46 2.52 -28.74 -8.16
CA VAL A 46 2.27 -28.64 -6.72
C VAL A 46 0.88 -28.02 -6.55
N PRO A 47 -0.05 -28.65 -5.80
CA PRO A 47 -1.38 -28.07 -5.62
C PRO A 47 -1.23 -26.73 -4.91
N VAL A 48 -1.41 -25.65 -5.66
CA VAL A 48 -1.43 -24.29 -5.12
C VAL A 48 -2.65 -24.22 -4.21
N ALA A 49 -2.42 -24.21 -2.90
CA ALA A 49 -3.49 -24.00 -1.93
C ALA A 49 -4.29 -22.75 -2.31
N PRO A 50 -5.63 -22.76 -2.16
CA PRO A 50 -6.44 -21.62 -2.58
C PRO A 50 -5.97 -20.35 -1.87
N ALA A 51 -5.70 -19.30 -2.64
CA ALA A 51 -5.31 -18.01 -2.11
C ALA A 51 -6.40 -17.50 -1.15
N GLN A 52 -6.02 -17.17 0.08
CA GLN A 52 -6.98 -16.69 1.07
C GLN A 52 -7.56 -15.33 0.65
N PRO A 53 -8.84 -15.06 0.92
CA PRO A 53 -9.46 -13.78 0.59
C PRO A 53 -8.77 -12.65 1.38
N VAL A 54 -8.34 -11.61 0.65
CA VAL A 54 -7.66 -10.44 1.23
C VAL A 54 -8.64 -9.58 2.04
N LEU A 55 -9.89 -9.50 1.59
CA LEU A 55 -10.96 -8.75 2.25
C LEU A 55 -12.02 -9.73 2.74
N VAL A 56 -12.31 -9.72 4.04
CA VAL A 56 -13.29 -10.61 4.66
C VAL A 56 -14.27 -9.82 5.53
N PRO A 57 -15.58 -10.13 5.53
CA PRO A 57 -16.51 -9.50 6.45
C PRO A 57 -16.20 -9.90 7.90
N SER A 58 -16.43 -8.99 8.85
CA SER A 58 -16.34 -9.30 10.28
C SER A 58 -17.48 -10.23 10.73
N PRO A 59 -17.37 -10.91 11.89
CA PRO A 59 -18.42 -11.83 12.36
C PRO A 59 -19.79 -11.18 12.57
N ASP A 60 -19.81 -9.92 12.99
CA ASP A 60 -21.02 -9.08 13.13
C ASP A 60 -21.49 -8.49 11.79
N GLY A 61 -20.71 -8.68 10.72
CA GLY A 61 -21.03 -8.26 9.35
C GLY A 61 -20.99 -6.75 9.10
N ALA A 62 -20.68 -5.92 10.12
CA ALA A 62 -20.67 -4.46 10.00
C ALA A 62 -19.36 -3.90 9.39
N LEU A 63 -18.26 -4.65 9.51
CA LEU A 63 -16.95 -4.28 9.02
C LEU A 63 -16.48 -5.24 7.93
N VAL A 64 -15.55 -4.78 7.11
CA VAL A 64 -14.72 -5.59 6.21
C VAL A 64 -13.27 -5.43 6.64
N ILE A 65 -12.62 -6.55 6.89
CA ILE A 65 -11.27 -6.65 7.39
C ILE A 65 -10.35 -6.93 6.20
N ASP A 66 -9.38 -6.04 6.01
CA ASP A 66 -8.22 -6.27 5.14
C ASP A 66 -7.17 -7.03 5.94
N THR A 67 -7.02 -8.32 5.64
CA THR A 67 -6.13 -9.24 6.36
C THR A 67 -4.66 -8.92 6.11
N GLN A 68 -4.33 -8.35 4.94
CA GLN A 68 -2.97 -7.98 4.57
C GLN A 68 -2.53 -6.67 5.23
N ALA A 69 -3.41 -5.66 5.24
CA ALA A 69 -3.12 -4.36 5.83
C ALA A 69 -3.40 -4.28 7.33
N ARG A 70 -4.08 -5.29 7.91
CA ARG A 70 -4.56 -5.29 9.30
C ARG A 70 -5.46 -4.09 9.59
N LEU A 71 -6.35 -3.78 8.64
CA LEU A 71 -7.27 -2.64 8.71
C LEU A 71 -8.72 -3.14 8.67
N ALA A 72 -9.61 -2.44 9.36
CA ALA A 72 -11.04 -2.68 9.28
C ALA A 72 -11.78 -1.46 8.76
N TRP A 73 -12.73 -1.73 7.86
CA TRP A 73 -13.48 -0.76 7.08
C TRP A 73 -14.97 -0.91 7.38
N PRO A 74 -15.69 0.16 7.75
CA PRO A 74 -17.14 0.12 7.75
C PRO A 74 -17.66 -0.24 6.36
N ARG A 75 -18.68 -1.12 6.27
CA ARG A 75 -19.26 -1.50 4.97
C ARG A 75 -19.91 -0.33 4.25
N CYS A 76 -20.53 0.57 5.00
CA CYS A 76 -21.16 1.75 4.45
C CYS A 76 -20.20 2.94 4.45
N ALA A 77 -20.33 3.80 3.44
CA ALA A 77 -19.69 5.11 3.44
C ALA A 77 -20.25 5.96 4.59
N GLN A 78 -19.51 6.99 5.00
CA GLN A 78 -19.95 7.85 6.09
C GLN A 78 -21.29 8.52 5.75
N GLY A 79 -22.25 8.47 6.70
CA GLY A 79 -23.60 9.01 6.52
C GLY A 79 -24.64 8.00 6.03
N MET A 80 -24.21 6.84 5.55
CA MET A 80 -25.09 5.71 5.23
C MET A 80 -25.23 4.77 6.44
N GLN A 81 -26.25 3.92 6.43
CA GLN A 81 -26.55 2.98 7.51
C GLN A 81 -26.55 1.54 7.00
N TRP A 82 -25.95 0.65 7.79
CA TRP A 82 -25.91 -0.79 7.51
C TRP A 82 -27.19 -1.46 8.05
N THR A 83 -27.90 -2.20 7.21
CA THR A 83 -29.14 -2.89 7.60
C THR A 83 -28.95 -4.37 7.95
N GLY A 84 -27.72 -4.86 7.94
CA GLY A 84 -27.41 -6.30 8.05
C GLY A 84 -27.19 -6.98 6.70
N ALA A 85 -27.71 -6.40 5.61
CA ALA A 85 -27.53 -6.92 4.25
C ALA A 85 -27.05 -5.87 3.25
N THR A 86 -27.47 -4.62 3.39
CA THR A 86 -27.12 -3.55 2.45
C THR A 86 -26.90 -2.21 3.17
N CYS A 87 -26.32 -1.25 2.45
CA CYS A 87 -26.23 0.13 2.89
C CYS A 87 -27.41 0.94 2.36
N THR A 88 -28.09 1.66 3.25
CA THR A 88 -29.21 2.55 2.92
C THR A 88 -28.86 4.01 3.25
N GLY A 89 -29.62 4.93 2.67
CA GLY A 89 -29.35 6.37 2.74
C GLY A 89 -28.37 6.84 1.67
N VAL A 90 -27.87 8.07 1.84
CA VAL A 90 -26.94 8.71 0.91
C VAL A 90 -25.63 9.02 1.64
N ALA A 91 -24.50 8.79 0.99
CA ALA A 91 -23.21 9.15 1.54
C ALA A 91 -23.12 10.66 1.76
N LEU A 92 -22.78 11.06 2.99
CA LEU A 92 -22.58 12.47 3.32
C LEU A 92 -21.25 12.94 2.75
N ARG A 93 -21.25 14.17 2.27
CA ARG A 93 -20.07 14.81 1.66
C ARG A 93 -19.50 15.87 2.58
N TYR A 94 -18.19 15.84 2.75
CA TYR A 94 -17.45 16.69 3.67
C TYR A 94 -16.35 17.43 2.92
N THR A 95 -16.07 18.66 3.35
CA THR A 95 -14.77 19.29 3.10
C THR A 95 -13.68 18.52 3.84
N TYR A 96 -12.43 18.69 3.43
CA TYR A 96 -11.31 17.99 4.07
C TYR A 96 -11.20 18.33 5.57
N GLY A 97 -11.42 19.61 5.93
CA GLY A 97 -11.40 20.06 7.32
C GLY A 97 -12.52 19.45 8.18
N GLU A 98 -13.75 19.42 7.65
CA GLU A 98 -14.89 18.76 8.32
C GLU A 98 -14.64 17.25 8.50
N ALA A 99 -14.09 16.57 7.49
CA ALA A 99 -13.77 15.15 7.57
C ALA A 99 -12.75 14.84 8.67
N GLN A 100 -11.70 15.66 8.79
CA GLN A 100 -10.73 15.51 9.87
C GLN A 100 -11.35 15.79 11.26
N ALA A 101 -12.23 16.79 11.37
CA ALA A 101 -12.93 17.09 12.61
C ALA A 101 -13.82 15.93 13.06
N LEU A 102 -14.59 15.36 12.12
CA LEU A 102 -15.44 14.19 12.35
C LEU A 102 -14.62 13.00 12.86
N VAL A 103 -13.48 12.70 12.22
CA VAL A 103 -12.59 11.62 12.63
C VAL A 103 -12.11 11.80 14.08
N ARG A 104 -11.67 13.02 14.43
CA ARG A 104 -11.20 13.32 15.79
C ARG A 104 -12.31 13.17 16.82
N GLN A 105 -13.51 13.61 16.49
CA GLN A 105 -14.67 13.46 17.37
C GLN A 105 -15.02 11.98 17.57
N ARG A 106 -15.14 11.24 16.47
CA ARG A 106 -15.47 9.81 16.52
C ARG A 106 -14.45 9.00 17.33
N TRP A 107 -13.16 9.33 17.22
CA TRP A 107 -12.15 8.71 18.08
C TRP A 107 -12.40 9.00 19.56
N LYS A 108 -12.70 10.25 19.94
CA LYS A 108 -13.00 10.59 21.34
C LYS A 108 -14.23 9.85 21.85
N ASP A 109 -15.28 9.75 21.04
CA ASP A 109 -16.56 9.17 21.45
C ASP A 109 -16.50 7.65 21.59
N GLU A 110 -15.81 6.97 20.66
CA GLU A 110 -15.75 5.50 20.63
C GLU A 110 -14.50 4.93 21.31
N GLY A 111 -13.48 5.75 21.60
CA GLY A 111 -12.17 5.28 22.07
C GLY A 111 -11.36 4.51 21.02
N VAL A 112 -11.87 4.35 19.80
CA VAL A 112 -11.22 3.64 18.69
C VAL A 112 -10.48 4.62 17.79
N ARG A 113 -9.26 4.26 17.37
CA ARG A 113 -8.41 5.09 16.51
C ARG A 113 -8.90 5.13 15.06
N TRP A 114 -10.04 5.77 14.83
CA TRP A 114 -10.54 6.08 13.50
C TRP A 114 -9.65 7.11 12.81
N ARG A 115 -9.49 6.94 11.49
CA ARG A 115 -8.76 7.88 10.64
C ARG A 115 -9.28 7.87 9.20
N LEU A 116 -8.90 8.90 8.45
CA LEU A 116 -8.97 8.82 7.00
C LEU A 116 -7.91 7.83 6.48
N PRO A 117 -8.24 7.03 5.45
CA PRO A 117 -7.32 6.09 4.83
C PRO A 117 -6.28 6.84 4.01
N ARG A 118 -5.11 6.25 3.84
CA ARG A 118 -4.11 6.73 2.89
C ARG A 118 -4.48 6.29 1.48
N VAL A 119 -4.00 6.99 0.46
CA VAL A 119 -4.15 6.62 -0.96
C VAL A 119 -3.93 5.12 -1.23
N PRO A 120 -2.79 4.49 -0.84
CA PRO A 120 -2.57 3.08 -1.12
C PRO A 120 -3.50 2.13 -0.35
N GLU A 121 -4.09 2.56 0.76
CA GLU A 121 -5.04 1.74 1.53
C GLU A 121 -6.40 1.76 0.85
N LEU A 122 -6.89 2.95 0.48
CA LEU A 122 -8.18 3.08 -0.17
C LEU A 122 -8.21 2.39 -1.55
N ARG A 123 -7.10 2.48 -2.29
CA ARG A 123 -6.90 1.81 -3.58
C ARG A 123 -6.92 0.27 -3.50
N ARG A 124 -6.73 -0.35 -2.33
CA ARG A 124 -6.84 -1.82 -2.16
C ARG A 124 -8.27 -2.32 -2.20
N LEU A 125 -9.24 -1.44 -1.95
CA LEU A 125 -10.66 -1.80 -2.00
C LEU A 125 -11.18 -1.95 -3.44
N VAL A 126 -10.50 -1.32 -4.40
CA VAL A 126 -10.86 -1.37 -5.82
C VAL A 126 -10.21 -2.60 -6.45
N ASN A 127 -11.03 -3.52 -6.96
CA ASN A 127 -10.55 -4.63 -7.76
C ASN A 127 -10.26 -4.13 -9.18
N ARG A 128 -8.98 -3.92 -9.49
CA ARG A 128 -8.54 -3.46 -10.82
C ARG A 128 -8.52 -4.53 -11.89
N ASN A 129 -8.65 -5.80 -11.50
CA ASN A 129 -8.73 -6.92 -12.42
C ASN A 129 -10.18 -7.17 -12.89
N ALA A 130 -11.17 -6.52 -12.26
CA ALA A 130 -12.54 -6.52 -12.74
C ALA A 130 -12.67 -5.61 -13.97
N GLN A 131 -13.61 -5.93 -14.86
CA GLN A 131 -13.90 -5.14 -16.05
C GLN A 131 -15.38 -4.70 -16.05
N PRO A 132 -15.69 -3.42 -15.78
CA PRO A 132 -14.77 -2.35 -15.40
C PRO A 132 -14.21 -2.54 -13.97
N PRO A 133 -13.08 -1.87 -13.63
CA PRO A 133 -12.63 -1.78 -12.25
C PRO A 133 -13.76 -1.26 -11.34
N SER A 134 -13.88 -1.86 -10.16
CA SER A 134 -14.87 -1.45 -9.17
C SER A 134 -14.54 -2.03 -7.79
N VAL A 135 -15.19 -1.51 -6.76
CA VAL A 135 -15.26 -2.18 -5.46
C VAL A 135 -16.19 -3.38 -5.53
N ASP A 136 -15.90 -4.40 -4.71
CA ASP A 136 -16.76 -5.57 -4.61
C ASP A 136 -18.14 -5.20 -4.01
N PRO A 137 -19.25 -5.32 -4.77
CA PRO A 137 -20.58 -4.95 -4.29
C PRO A 137 -21.12 -5.91 -3.22
N GLN A 138 -20.58 -7.14 -3.10
CA GLN A 138 -20.93 -8.04 -2.02
C GLN A 138 -20.36 -7.52 -0.70
N LEU A 139 -19.11 -7.05 -0.70
CA LEU A 139 -18.48 -6.48 0.50
C LEU A 139 -19.00 -5.08 0.80
N PHE A 140 -19.24 -4.27 -0.23
CA PHE A 140 -19.57 -2.85 -0.13
C PHE A 140 -20.81 -2.50 -0.96
N PRO A 141 -22.00 -2.97 -0.55
CA PRO A 141 -23.23 -2.74 -1.31
C PRO A 141 -23.62 -1.27 -1.28
N ASN A 142 -24.13 -0.77 -2.41
CA ASN A 142 -24.50 0.63 -2.62
C ASN A 142 -23.40 1.63 -2.25
N ALA A 143 -22.12 1.22 -2.33
CA ALA A 143 -21.02 2.13 -2.08
C ALA A 143 -20.98 3.23 -3.16
N PRO A 144 -20.77 4.51 -2.78
CA PRO A 144 -20.60 5.58 -3.74
C PRO A 144 -19.34 5.34 -4.59
N LEU A 145 -19.51 5.22 -5.91
CA LEU A 145 -18.43 4.98 -6.87
C LEU A 145 -17.91 6.32 -7.42
N GLU A 146 -17.35 7.15 -6.53
CA GLU A 146 -16.86 8.48 -6.86
C GLU A 146 -15.56 8.82 -6.10
N TRP A 147 -15.07 10.05 -6.24
CA TRP A 147 -13.89 10.53 -5.53
C TRP A 147 -14.10 10.59 -4.01
N HIS A 148 -13.19 9.99 -3.26
CA HIS A 148 -13.20 9.95 -1.80
C HIS A 148 -11.97 10.63 -1.21
N TRP A 149 -12.15 11.36 -0.12
CA TRP A 149 -11.02 11.96 0.60
C TRP A 149 -10.09 10.90 1.19
N THR A 150 -8.78 11.17 1.10
CA THR A 150 -7.74 10.41 1.80
C THR A 150 -7.01 11.28 2.81
N GLY A 151 -6.48 10.65 3.86
CA GLY A 151 -5.63 11.28 4.87
C GLY A 151 -4.17 11.42 4.47
N THR A 152 -3.81 11.14 3.21
CA THR A 152 -2.44 11.35 2.72
C THR A 152 -2.14 12.85 2.73
N ALA A 153 -1.01 13.23 3.32
CA ALA A 153 -0.57 14.63 3.32
C ALA A 153 -0.24 15.09 1.90
N SER A 154 -0.77 16.25 1.49
CA SER A 154 -0.28 16.94 0.30
C SER A 154 1.06 17.58 0.63
N VAL A 155 2.14 16.94 0.19
CA VAL A 155 3.47 17.56 0.17
C VAL A 155 3.54 18.44 -1.07
N ASN A 156 3.69 19.75 -0.88
CA ASN A 156 3.95 20.66 -1.98
C ASN A 156 5.38 20.41 -2.48
N THR A 157 5.53 19.61 -3.55
CA THR A 157 6.83 19.32 -4.16
C THR A 157 7.18 20.34 -5.25
N LEU A 158 6.84 21.62 -5.08
CA LEU A 158 7.49 22.65 -5.88
C LEU A 158 9.00 22.53 -5.63
N SER A 159 9.73 22.09 -6.65
CA SER A 159 11.19 22.06 -6.62
C SER A 159 11.66 23.52 -6.62
N VAL A 160 11.81 24.07 -5.42
CA VAL A 160 12.36 25.41 -5.25
C VAL A 160 13.87 25.27 -5.37
N ASN A 161 14.48 25.92 -6.36
CA ASN A 161 15.93 26.02 -6.41
C ASN A 161 16.41 26.79 -5.17
N PRO A 162 17.17 26.16 -4.24
CA PRO A 162 17.58 26.79 -2.99
C PRO A 162 18.51 28.00 -3.22
N TYR A 163 19.12 28.13 -4.41
CA TYR A 163 20.02 29.24 -4.76
C TYR A 163 19.37 30.32 -5.63
N ALA A 164 18.07 30.23 -5.90
CA ALA A 164 17.35 31.29 -6.61
C ALA A 164 17.01 32.44 -5.64
N TYR A 165 17.83 33.48 -5.63
CA TYR A 165 17.61 34.69 -4.83
C TYR A 165 16.27 35.41 -5.14
N GLY A 166 15.67 35.15 -6.31
CA GLY A 166 14.33 35.65 -6.67
C GLY A 166 13.20 35.11 -5.79
N ASN A 167 13.43 34.00 -5.08
CA ASN A 167 12.44 33.40 -4.17
C ASN A 167 12.21 34.29 -2.94
N VAL A 168 13.26 34.99 -2.48
CA VAL A 168 13.21 35.92 -1.34
C VAL A 168 12.42 37.18 -1.70
N ALA A 169 12.55 37.65 -2.95
CA ALA A 169 11.77 38.78 -3.47
C ALA A 169 10.29 38.41 -3.75
N ARG A 170 10.01 37.14 -4.08
CA ARG A 170 8.66 36.63 -4.37
C ARG A 170 7.92 36.11 -3.14
N GLY A 171 8.54 36.11 -1.95
CA GLY A 171 7.94 35.64 -0.70
C GLY A 171 6.63 36.32 -0.28
N GLY A 172 6.20 37.39 -0.97
CA GLY A 172 4.89 38.04 -0.80
C GLY A 172 3.85 37.76 -1.88
N ALA A 173 4.17 37.05 -2.97
CA ALA A 173 3.28 36.89 -4.12
C ALA A 173 2.76 35.44 -4.27
N GLY A 174 1.77 35.09 -3.45
CA GLY A 174 0.56 34.35 -3.86
C GLY A 174 0.62 32.89 -4.32
N GLU A 175 1.77 32.31 -4.69
CA GLU A 175 1.80 30.96 -5.28
C GLU A 175 1.73 29.84 -4.21
N SER A 176 2.19 30.13 -2.99
CA SER A 176 2.25 29.18 -1.87
C SER A 176 0.87 28.85 -1.27
N SER A 177 -0.14 29.68 -1.46
CA SER A 177 -1.43 29.53 -0.78
C SER A 177 -2.36 28.52 -1.46
N LEU A 178 -2.19 28.28 -2.77
CA LEU A 178 -3.07 27.44 -3.57
C LEU A 178 -2.78 25.93 -3.37
N SER A 179 -1.51 25.52 -3.32
CA SER A 179 -1.12 24.11 -3.07
C SER A 179 -1.33 23.68 -1.61
N VAL A 180 -1.19 24.61 -0.65
CA VAL A 180 -1.48 24.36 0.78
C VAL A 180 -2.96 24.04 1.01
N GLN A 181 -3.81 24.47 0.09
CA GLN A 181 -5.25 24.21 0.11
C GLN A 181 -5.64 22.96 -0.67
N GLN A 182 -4.70 22.15 -1.18
CA GLN A 182 -4.99 20.91 -1.89
C GLN A 182 -4.94 19.68 -0.96
N GLY A 183 -5.60 18.61 -1.38
CA GLY A 183 -5.70 17.34 -0.69
C GLY A 183 -5.76 16.17 -1.68
N TRP A 184 -5.52 14.96 -1.17
CA TRP A 184 -5.57 13.74 -1.97
C TRP A 184 -6.94 13.08 -1.95
N ALA A 185 -7.44 12.70 -3.12
CA ALA A 185 -8.63 11.87 -3.27
C ALA A 185 -8.37 10.65 -4.16
N VAL A 186 -9.18 9.61 -3.99
CA VAL A 186 -9.16 8.40 -4.82
C VAL A 186 -10.55 8.16 -5.40
N ASP A 187 -10.65 7.90 -6.69
CA ASP A 187 -11.88 7.47 -7.33
C ASP A 187 -12.12 5.98 -7.05
N MET A 188 -13.29 5.66 -6.50
CA MET A 188 -13.65 4.29 -6.12
C MET A 188 -14.14 3.45 -7.31
N THR A 189 -14.35 4.06 -8.48
CA THR A 189 -14.58 3.32 -9.74
C THR A 189 -13.26 2.82 -10.30
N SER A 190 -12.34 3.73 -10.61
CA SER A 190 -11.08 3.39 -11.30
C SER A 190 -9.92 3.00 -10.39
N GLY A 191 -9.93 3.46 -9.13
CA GLY A 191 -8.77 3.42 -8.24
C GLY A 191 -7.69 4.45 -8.59
N GLU A 192 -8.00 5.44 -9.44
CA GLU A 192 -7.15 6.60 -9.73
C GLU A 192 -7.00 7.49 -8.49
N ALA A 193 -5.83 8.08 -8.30
CA ALA A 193 -5.56 8.99 -7.19
C ALA A 193 -5.05 10.33 -7.71
N ARG A 194 -5.57 11.43 -7.16
CA ARG A 194 -5.15 12.79 -7.51
C ARG A 194 -4.90 13.61 -6.25
N GLY A 195 -3.87 14.47 -6.28
CA GLY A 195 -3.36 15.23 -5.13
C GLY A 195 -3.71 16.72 -5.15
N ASP A 196 -4.42 17.18 -6.17
CA ASP A 196 -4.72 18.56 -6.50
C ASP A 196 -6.14 18.98 -6.14
N VAL A 197 -6.87 18.17 -5.35
CA VAL A 197 -8.27 18.45 -4.99
C VAL A 197 -8.32 19.59 -3.96
N GLY A 198 -9.06 20.66 -4.26
CA GLY A 198 -9.28 21.74 -3.30
C GLY A 198 -9.93 21.25 -2.01
N ARG A 199 -9.39 21.62 -0.85
CA ARG A 199 -9.88 21.17 0.47
C ARG A 199 -11.30 21.63 0.81
N SER A 200 -11.82 22.64 0.11
CA SER A 200 -13.21 23.09 0.18
C SER A 200 -14.18 22.24 -0.65
N THR A 201 -13.67 21.36 -1.53
CA THR A 201 -14.50 20.42 -2.28
C THR A 201 -15.17 19.44 -1.32
N ARG A 202 -16.48 19.22 -1.50
CA ARG A 202 -17.26 18.28 -0.70
C ARG A 202 -17.23 16.91 -1.37
N LEU A 203 -16.53 15.96 -0.75
CA LEU A 203 -16.43 14.57 -1.22
C LEU A 203 -16.93 13.62 -0.13
N PRO A 204 -17.48 12.45 -0.50
CA PRO A 204 -17.72 11.38 0.45
C PRO A 204 -16.42 10.92 1.11
N ILE A 205 -16.57 10.35 2.30
CA ILE A 205 -15.44 9.82 3.06
C ILE A 205 -15.73 8.41 3.52
N ARG A 206 -14.65 7.65 3.63
CA ARG A 206 -14.66 6.33 4.23
C ARG A 206 -13.59 6.29 5.30
N LEU A 207 -13.98 5.87 6.49
CA LEU A 207 -13.05 5.80 7.62
C LEU A 207 -12.41 4.42 7.69
N VAL A 208 -11.26 4.36 8.34
CA VAL A 208 -10.56 3.11 8.61
C VAL A 208 -10.09 3.10 10.06
N ARG A 209 -10.06 1.92 10.66
CA ARG A 209 -9.51 1.65 12.00
C ARG A 209 -8.57 0.45 11.95
N PRO A 210 -7.69 0.25 12.95
CA PRO A 210 -7.01 -1.03 13.12
C PRO A 210 -8.00 -2.19 13.19
N ALA A 211 -7.66 -3.32 12.58
CA ALA A 211 -8.43 -4.55 12.71
C ALA A 211 -8.47 -5.00 14.20
N PRO A 212 -9.62 -5.54 14.67
CA PRO A 212 -9.77 -6.04 16.03
C PRO A 212 -8.86 -7.25 16.31
#